data_AF-A0A833PB10-F1
#
_entry.id   AF-A0A833PB10-F1
#
_cell.length_a   1.000
_cell.length_b   1.000
_cell.length_c   1.000
_cell.angle_alpha   90.00
_cell.angle_beta   90.00
_cell.angle_gamma   90.00
#
_symmetry.space_group_name_H-M   'P 1'
#
loop_
_entity.id
_entity.type
_entity.pdbx_description
1 polymer ?
#
loop_
_entity_poly.entity_id
_entity_poly.type
_entity_poly.pdbx_seq_one_letter_code
_entity_poly.pdbx_strand_id
1 'polypeptide(L)'
;MIYSAIRNGSRSFLVFISRSLTARQYINNVLEPVLLPYLQEHLSSIFQQNNARPDIATLTQRFLEDHDINLLPWSARSLDLSPIKQVWDIIGRRLQDIEHHLPKNICKNFEIKLNLRGMRYHKRKSIT
;
A
#
# COMPACT_ATOMS: atom_id res chain seq x y z
N MET A 1 4.46 8.15 -0.91
CA MET A 1 3.78 6.83 -0.94
C MET A 1 2.79 6.78 0.21
N ILE A 2 1.70 6.02 0.07
CA ILE A 2 0.72 5.82 1.16
C ILE A 2 0.65 4.33 1.44
N TYR A 3 0.64 3.95 2.72
CA TYR A 3 0.46 2.57 3.18
C TYR A 3 -0.81 2.46 4.01
N SER A 4 -1.49 1.32 3.89
CA SER A 4 -2.66 0.95 4.69
C SER A 4 -2.97 -0.53 4.48
N ALA A 5 -3.69 -1.13 5.42
CA ALA A 5 -4.33 -2.44 5.28
C ALA A 5 -5.85 -2.30 5.27
N ILE A 6 -6.50 -3.22 4.58
CA ILE A 6 -7.96 -3.34 4.54
C ILE A 6 -8.37 -4.76 4.87
N ARG A 7 -9.56 -4.88 5.43
CA ARG A 7 -10.28 -6.14 5.65
C ARG A 7 -11.74 -5.93 5.30
N ASN A 8 -12.51 -7.01 5.14
CA ASN A 8 -13.95 -6.87 5.05
C ASN A 8 -14.49 -6.13 6.29
N GLY A 9 -15.17 -4.99 6.07
CA GLY A 9 -15.75 -4.16 7.13
C GLY A 9 -14.76 -3.34 7.98
N SER A 10 -13.45 -3.35 7.68
CA SER A 10 -12.44 -2.66 8.51
C SER A 10 -11.26 -2.14 7.68
N ARG A 11 -10.52 -1.16 8.21
CA ARG A 11 -9.29 -0.62 7.60
C ARG A 11 -8.34 -0.09 8.68
N SER A 12 -7.05 -0.12 8.38
CA SER A 12 -6.05 0.57 9.18
C SER A 12 -6.07 2.09 8.95
N PHE A 13 -5.31 2.82 9.76
CA PHE A 13 -4.95 4.20 9.43
C PHE A 13 -4.10 4.27 8.16
N LEU A 14 -4.16 5.42 7.48
CA LEU A 14 -3.31 5.73 6.34
C LEU A 14 -1.97 6.28 6.82
N VAL A 15 -0.88 5.72 6.34
CA VAL A 15 0.48 6.20 6.64
C VAL A 15 1.05 6.89 5.41
N PHE A 16 1.36 8.18 5.55
CA PHE A 16 1.94 8.99 4.48
C PHE A 16 3.46 9.01 4.60
N ILE A 17 4.13 8.62 3.53
CA ILE A 17 5.59 8.58 3.45
C ILE A 17 6.05 9.51 2.33
N SER A 18 6.85 10.51 2.66
CA SER A 18 7.34 11.52 1.72
C SER A 18 8.49 11.01 0.82
N ARG A 19 9.20 9.94 1.22
CA ARG A 19 10.41 9.43 0.53
C ARG A 19 10.34 7.92 0.27
N SER A 20 11.32 7.38 -0.45
CA SER A 20 11.48 5.92 -0.57
C SER A 20 11.79 5.31 0.79
N LEU A 21 11.20 4.15 1.10
CA LEU A 21 11.46 3.42 2.35
C LEU A 21 12.60 2.40 2.17
N THR A 22 13.44 2.29 3.18
CA THR A 22 14.22 1.08 3.46
C THR A 22 13.37 0.07 4.23
N ALA A 23 13.78 -1.20 4.31
CA ALA A 23 13.09 -2.21 5.11
C ALA A 23 12.95 -1.80 6.59
N ARG A 24 14.01 -1.20 7.17
CA ARG A 24 13.98 -0.68 8.55
C ARG A 24 12.94 0.42 8.72
N GLN A 25 12.88 1.37 7.79
CA GLN A 25 11.90 2.45 7.85
C GLN A 25 10.48 1.94 7.61
N TYR A 26 10.32 0.90 6.79
CA TYR A 26 9.02 0.23 6.63
C TYR A 26 8.55 -0.39 7.94
N ILE A 27 9.44 -1.07 8.66
CA ILE A 27 9.11 -1.62 9.99
C ILE A 27 8.72 -0.50 10.95
N ASN A 28 9.63 0.44 11.20
CA ASN A 28 9.47 1.43 12.26
C ASN A 28 8.36 2.46 12.00
N ASN A 29 8.07 2.75 10.72
CA ASN A 29 7.12 3.82 10.38
C ASN A 29 5.76 3.27 9.91
N VAL A 30 5.68 2.00 9.51
CA VAL A 30 4.46 1.43 8.91
C VAL A 30 4.02 0.17 9.62
N LEU A 31 4.86 -0.86 9.69
CA LEU A 31 4.46 -2.13 10.30
C LEU A 31 4.22 -1.95 11.80
N GLU A 32 5.26 -1.66 12.56
CA GLU A 32 5.22 -1.62 14.02
C GLU A 32 4.14 -0.66 14.58
N PRO A 33 4.04 0.61 14.15
CA PRO A 33 3.10 1.54 14.76
C PRO A 33 1.65 1.40 14.27
N VAL A 34 1.41 0.83 13.09
CA VAL A 34 0.06 0.87 12.46
C VAL A 34 -0.42 -0.50 12.01
N LEU A 35 0.35 -1.23 11.22
CA LEU A 35 -0.14 -2.49 10.66
C LEU A 35 -0.08 -3.63 11.67
N LEU A 36 0.95 -3.71 12.51
CA LEU A 36 1.11 -4.77 13.49
C LEU A 36 -0.04 -4.80 14.51
N PRO A 37 -0.40 -3.69 15.19
CA PRO A 37 -1.57 -3.69 16.08
C PRO A 37 -2.86 -4.09 15.34
N TYR A 38 -3.04 -3.56 14.12
CA TYR A 38 -4.20 -3.87 13.29
C TYR A 38 -4.29 -5.36 12.91
N LEU A 39 -3.15 -5.99 12.64
CA LEU A 39 -3.08 -7.43 12.34
C LEU A 39 -3.30 -8.27 13.60
N GLN A 40 -2.80 -7.83 14.75
CA GLN A 40 -2.97 -8.52 16.04
C GLN A 40 -4.40 -8.43 16.59
N GLU A 41 -5.18 -7.41 16.22
CA GLU A 41 -6.63 -7.40 16.46
C GLU A 41 -7.37 -8.49 15.66
N HIS A 42 -6.68 -9.10 14.68
CA HIS A 42 -7.27 -9.97 13.67
C HIS A 42 -6.45 -11.26 13.46
N LEU A 43 -5.97 -11.89 14.55
CA LEU A 43 -5.03 -13.02 14.57
C LEU A 43 -5.37 -14.23 13.67
N SER A 44 -6.64 -14.45 13.32
CA SER A 44 -7.06 -15.52 12.39
C SER A 44 -6.92 -15.14 10.91
N SER A 45 -6.36 -13.97 10.60
CA SER A 45 -6.26 -13.45 9.24
C SER A 45 -4.96 -13.84 8.57
N ILE A 46 -5.04 -14.06 7.26
CA ILE A 46 -3.87 -14.17 6.40
C ILE A 46 -3.54 -12.77 5.88
N PHE A 47 -2.31 -12.30 6.11
CA PHE A 47 -1.84 -11.01 5.66
C PHE A 47 -1.31 -11.09 4.22
N GLN A 48 -1.86 -10.28 3.32
CA GLN A 48 -1.37 -10.12 1.96
C GLN A 48 -0.68 -8.76 1.82
N GLN A 49 0.57 -8.74 1.35
CA GLN A 49 1.27 -7.53 0.95
C GLN A 49 1.65 -7.56 -0.53
N ASN A 50 1.84 -6.39 -1.13
CA ASN A 50 2.47 -6.30 -2.44
C ASN A 50 3.95 -6.60 -2.24
N ASN A 51 4.56 -7.47 -3.03
CA ASN A 51 5.97 -7.81 -2.89
C ASN A 51 6.92 -6.67 -3.33
N ALA A 52 6.77 -5.46 -2.80
CA ALA A 52 7.75 -4.40 -3.04
C ALA A 52 9.04 -4.72 -2.27
N ARG A 53 10.15 -4.07 -2.65
CA ARG A 53 11.48 -4.38 -2.11
C ARG A 53 11.57 -4.32 -0.57
N PRO A 54 10.98 -3.33 0.13
CA PRO A 54 11.00 -3.31 1.59
C PRO A 54 10.21 -4.48 2.19
N ASP A 55 9.08 -4.84 1.58
CA ASP A 55 8.13 -5.83 2.09
C ASP A 55 8.74 -7.25 2.07
N ILE A 56 9.51 -7.57 1.02
CA ILE A 56 10.19 -8.88 0.88
C ILE A 56 11.60 -8.92 1.47
N ALA A 57 12.07 -7.82 2.08
CA ALA A 57 13.39 -7.81 2.68
C ALA A 57 13.45 -8.82 3.83
N THR A 58 14.57 -9.53 3.97
CA THR A 58 14.77 -10.52 5.04
C THR A 58 14.46 -9.95 6.42
N LEU A 59 14.83 -8.69 6.66
CA LEU A 59 14.53 -8.01 7.91
C LEU A 59 13.02 -7.88 8.17
N THR A 60 12.25 -7.58 7.13
CA THR A 60 10.79 -7.45 7.21
C THR A 60 10.11 -8.80 7.35
N GLN A 61 10.59 -9.82 6.63
CA GLN A 61 10.08 -11.19 6.78
C GLN A 61 10.28 -11.72 8.21
N ARG A 62 11.49 -11.56 8.77
CA ARG A 62 11.77 -11.92 10.16
C ARG A 62 10.90 -11.17 11.16
N PHE A 63 10.72 -9.87 10.96
CA PHE A 63 9.83 -9.08 11.83
C PHE A 63 8.39 -9.63 11.84
N LEU A 64 7.88 -10.05 10.68
CA LEU A 64 6.53 -10.64 10.59
C LEU A 64 6.49 -12.03 11.25
N GLU A 65 7.52 -12.84 11.06
CA GLU A 65 7.67 -14.16 11.71
C GLU A 65 7.76 -14.03 13.25
N ASP A 66 8.58 -13.11 13.76
CA ASP A 66 8.79 -12.83 15.19
C ASP A 66 7.50 -12.33 15.88
N HIS A 67 6.51 -11.88 15.10
CA HIS A 67 5.21 -11.39 15.56
C HIS A 67 4.04 -12.32 15.20
N ASP A 68 4.33 -13.56 14.80
CA ASP A 68 3.33 -14.59 14.47
C ASP A 68 2.34 -14.15 13.37
N ILE A 69 2.79 -13.31 12.43
CA ILE A 69 1.95 -12.85 11.33
C ILE A 69 1.94 -13.89 10.21
N ASN A 70 0.76 -14.46 9.95
CA ASN A 70 0.56 -15.41 8.86
C ASN A 70 0.56 -14.69 7.50
N LEU A 71 1.67 -14.77 6.76
CA LEU A 71 1.82 -14.12 5.47
C LEU A 71 1.33 -15.00 4.31
N LEU A 72 0.52 -14.43 3.41
CA LEU A 72 0.12 -15.09 2.16
C LEU A 72 1.32 -15.21 1.21
N PRO A 73 1.68 -16.43 0.75
CA PRO A 73 2.61 -16.57 -0.36
C PRO A 73 1.96 -15.98 -1.64
N TRP A 74 2.34 -14.75 -1.97
CA TRP A 74 1.76 -14.02 -3.10
C TRP A 74 2.81 -13.75 -4.17
N SER A 75 2.41 -13.70 -5.44
CA SER A 75 3.33 -13.36 -6.53
C SER A 75 3.26 -11.88 -6.90
N ALA A 76 4.41 -11.25 -7.11
CA ALA A 76 4.49 -9.85 -7.53
C ALA A 76 3.81 -9.56 -8.88
N ARG A 77 3.54 -10.61 -9.67
CA ARG A 77 2.92 -10.54 -11.00
C ARG A 77 1.39 -10.54 -10.96
N SER A 78 0.78 -10.88 -9.83
CA SER A 78 -0.69 -10.96 -9.65
C SER A 78 -1.21 -9.69 -8.98
N LEU A 79 -0.97 -8.54 -9.60
CA LEU A 79 -1.34 -7.24 -9.01
C LEU A 79 -2.82 -6.91 -9.21
N ASP A 80 -3.40 -7.38 -10.30
CA ASP A 80 -4.83 -7.32 -10.63
C ASP A 80 -5.70 -8.02 -9.57
N LEU A 81 -5.18 -9.10 -8.98
CA LEU A 81 -5.86 -9.87 -7.94
C LEU A 81 -5.71 -9.28 -6.53
N SER A 82 -5.14 -8.08 -6.38
CA SER A 82 -4.96 -7.45 -5.07
C SER A 82 -6.13 -6.52 -4.71
N PRO A 83 -6.92 -6.81 -3.65
CA PRO A 83 -8.06 -5.98 -3.28
C PRO A 83 -7.67 -4.54 -2.93
N ILE A 84 -6.54 -4.35 -2.24
CA ILE A 84 -6.06 -3.00 -1.87
C ILE A 84 -5.74 -2.15 -3.11
N LYS A 85 -5.28 -2.76 -4.20
CA LYS A 85 -5.05 -2.03 -5.46
C LYS A 85 -6.35 -1.52 -6.07
N GLN A 86 -7.39 -2.33 -6.06
CA GLN A 86 -8.70 -1.90 -6.56
C GLN A 86 -9.24 -0.73 -5.73
N VAL A 87 -9.06 -0.76 -4.41
CA VAL A 87 -9.41 0.37 -3.53
C VAL A 87 -8.61 1.62 -3.88
N TRP A 88 -7.28 1.50 -4.09
CA TRP A 88 -6.46 2.64 -4.52
C TRP A 88 -6.87 3.21 -5.87
N ASP A 89 -7.26 2.37 -6.82
CA ASP A 89 -7.74 2.82 -8.13
C ASP A 89 -9.07 3.58 -8.01
N ILE A 90 -10.00 3.11 -7.18
CA ILE A 90 -11.26 3.81 -6.90
C ILE A 90 -10.99 5.17 -6.25
N ILE A 91 -10.11 5.22 -5.24
CA ILE A 91 -9.72 6.46 -4.56
C ILE A 91 -9.06 7.42 -5.57
N GLY A 92 -8.16 6.92 -6.42
CA GLY A 92 -7.49 7.70 -7.45
C GLY A 92 -8.46 8.33 -8.45
N ARG A 93 -9.44 7.55 -8.95
CA ARG A 93 -10.49 8.06 -9.83
C ARG A 93 -11.33 9.15 -9.17
N ARG A 94 -11.79 8.92 -7.93
CA ARG A 94 -12.58 9.92 -7.19
C ARG A 94 -11.81 11.21 -6.94
N LEU A 95 -10.52 11.12 -6.66
CA LEU A 95 -9.68 12.30 -6.46
C LEU A 95 -9.48 13.09 -7.76
N GLN A 96 -9.36 12.40 -8.90
CA GLN A 96 -9.32 13.05 -10.21
C GLN A 96 -10.64 13.78 -10.49
N ASP A 97 -11.78 13.14 -10.25
CA ASP A 97 -13.10 13.77 -10.44
C ASP A 97 -13.24 15.04 -9.58
N ILE A 98 -12.83 14.96 -8.30
CA ILE A 98 -12.81 16.13 -7.41
C ILE A 98 -11.91 17.23 -7.96
N GLU A 99 -10.69 16.91 -8.39
CA GLU A 99 -9.75 17.89 -8.95
C GLU A 99 -10.33 18.57 -10.21
N HIS A 100 -11.00 17.81 -11.08
CA HIS A 100 -11.65 18.34 -12.28
C HIS A 100 -12.81 19.30 -11.97
N HIS A 101 -13.47 19.14 -10.82
CA HIS A 101 -14.59 19.99 -10.39
C HIS A 101 -14.19 21.13 -9.44
N LEU A 102 -12.94 21.18 -8.96
CA LEU A 102 -12.45 22.26 -8.10
C LEU A 102 -11.91 23.45 -8.92
N PRO A 103 -12.20 24.69 -8.53
CA PRO A 103 -11.61 25.86 -9.15
C PRO A 103 -10.08 25.89 -8.90
N LYS A 104 -9.31 26.23 -9.94
CA LYS A 104 -7.83 26.10 -10.01
C LYS A 104 -7.04 26.79 -8.89
N ASN A 105 -7.66 27.70 -8.16
CA ASN A 105 -7.10 28.40 -7.00
C ASN A 105 -7.06 27.54 -5.72
N ILE A 106 -7.90 26.49 -5.61
CA ILE A 106 -7.96 25.59 -4.44
C ILE A 106 -7.00 24.41 -4.60
N CYS A 107 -6.76 23.94 -5.83
CA CYS A 107 -5.91 22.78 -6.12
C CYS A 107 -4.42 22.99 -5.77
N LYS A 108 -3.97 24.22 -5.45
CA LYS A 108 -2.59 24.50 -5.03
C LYS A 108 -2.25 24.03 -3.61
N ASN A 109 -3.25 23.84 -2.74
CA ASN A 109 -3.04 23.44 -1.34
C ASN A 109 -3.19 21.94 -1.08
N PHE A 110 -3.68 21.17 -2.06
CA PHE A 110 -3.73 19.72 -2.00
C PHE A 110 -2.47 19.13 -2.63
N GLU A 111 -1.36 19.20 -1.90
CA GLU A 111 -0.16 18.41 -2.21
C GLU A 111 -0.35 16.91 -1.91
N ILE A 112 -1.57 16.39 -2.09
CA ILE A 112 -1.81 14.96 -2.30
C ILE A 112 -1.63 14.72 -3.81
N LYS A 113 -0.43 15.01 -4.33
CA LYS A 113 0.09 14.24 -5.43
C LYS A 113 0.36 12.85 -4.87
N LEU A 114 -0.72 12.06 -4.70
CA LEU A 114 -0.61 10.62 -4.81
C LEU A 114 0.23 10.42 -6.06
N ASN A 115 1.42 9.86 -5.88
CA ASN A 115 2.40 9.67 -6.92
C ASN A 115 1.91 8.55 -7.87
N LEU A 116 0.69 8.68 -8.41
CA LEU A 116 0.09 7.85 -9.44
C LEU A 116 0.92 7.95 -10.72
N ARG A 117 1.68 9.04 -10.92
CA ARG A 117 2.68 9.17 -11.98
C ARG A 117 3.87 8.21 -11.83
N GLY A 118 4.11 7.67 -10.63
CA GLY A 118 5.13 6.66 -10.35
C GLY A 118 4.66 5.22 -10.60
N MET A 119 3.35 4.96 -10.68
CA MET A 119 2.81 3.70 -11.19
C MET A 119 2.77 3.72 -12.72
N ARG A 120 3.91 4.00 -13.37
CA ARG A 120 4.06 3.71 -14.80
C ARG A 120 4.09 2.19 -14.97
N TYR A 121 2.95 1.62 -15.31
CA TYR A 121 2.87 0.28 -15.87
C TYR A 121 3.70 0.24 -17.16
N HIS A 122 4.89 -0.38 -17.11
CA HIS A 122 5.50 -0.89 -18.33
C HIS A 122 4.74 -2.16 -18.70
N LYS A 123 3.70 -2.01 -19.53
CA LYS A 123 3.17 -3.12 -20.31
C LYS A 123 4.28 -3.53 -21.28
N ARG A 124 5.19 -4.43 -20.89
CA ARG A 124 6.04 -5.13 -21.87
C ARG A 124 5.07 -5.82 -22.80
N LYS A 125 5.04 -5.39 -24.08
CA LYS A 125 4.39 -6.14 -25.13
C LYS A 125 5.04 -7.54 -25.11
N SER A 126 4.27 -8.57 -24.76
CA SER A 126 4.67 -9.92 -25.10
C SER A 126 4.68 -9.98 -26.62
N ILE A 127 5.86 -10.25 -27.16
CA ILE A 127 6.05 -10.63 -28.55
C ILE A 127 5.41 -12.02 -28.68
N THR A 128 4.48 -12.14 -29.61
CA THR A 128 4.17 -13.40 -30.28
C THR A 128 4.08 -13.08 -31.75
#